data_AF-A0A800K1F1-F1
#
_entry.id   AF-A0A800K1F1-F1
#
_cell.length_a   1.000
_cell.length_b   1.000
_cell.length_c   1.000
_cell.angle_alpha   90.00
_cell.angle_beta   90.00
_cell.angle_gamma   90.00
#
_symmetry.space_group_name_H-M   'P 1'
#
loop_
_entity.id
_entity.type
_entity.pdbx_description
1 polymer ?
#
loop_
_entity_poly.entity_id
_entity_poly.type
_entity_poly.pdbx_seq_one_letter_code
_entity_poly.pdbx_strand_id
1 'polypeptide(L)'
;MAEGAILSVDPDLQDRFTNFLQQDDAIESPPAAEAEAPEPEGVEDEGPESAPAEDEERPQDRSEEPTEQDAPLATESSEDEDIDPVETLSDLAKAFEVEEDEFLNHLQVPSRDGEGTVSLSEVIDSYTSQPANNEEARLHYEGLGQQLQGEHDQRLGDLQKITAALIAQVESEPDVDWEMLRETDPGQYLKERESRDARRSDVQRSLDAMDTEMKRREAESETQRQTWRQEQVKTLYRLRPDWQEADRGRAAMSEVTDYLAKTGYPQEEIDALEDARSILTVWRAAQWEKLQAKKPEMKKRLRLLPRTLRSGARDDVAALSEEQENTKKRDQLRARLTETGSVNDAAALMRGLL
;
A
#
# COMPACT_ATOMS: atom_id res chain seq x y z
N MET A 1 10.52 -34.94 -23.95
CA MET A 1 10.71 -33.51 -24.23
C MET A 1 9.35 -32.86 -24.14
N ALA A 2 9.19 -31.89 -23.24
CA ALA A 2 8.02 -31.04 -23.10
C ALA A 2 8.55 -29.71 -22.58
N GLU A 3 8.52 -28.67 -23.40
CA GLU A 3 9.03 -27.35 -23.04
C GLU A 3 7.96 -26.64 -22.22
N GLY A 4 8.33 -26.15 -21.03
CA GLY A 4 7.41 -25.41 -20.17
C GLY A 4 7.07 -24.07 -20.80
N ALA A 5 5.77 -23.82 -21.04
CA ALA A 5 5.31 -22.53 -21.51
C ALA A 5 5.52 -21.47 -20.42
N ILE A 6 6.61 -20.70 -20.55
CA ILE A 6 6.83 -19.50 -19.74
C ILE A 6 5.72 -18.51 -20.09
N LEU A 7 4.84 -18.23 -19.13
CA LEU A 7 3.82 -17.20 -19.26
C LEU A 7 4.50 -15.84 -19.46
N SER A 8 4.46 -15.36 -20.71
CA SER A 8 4.94 -14.03 -21.05
C SER A 8 4.01 -13.00 -20.41
N VAL A 9 4.41 -12.45 -19.27
CA VAL A 9 3.78 -11.26 -18.70
C VAL A 9 3.88 -10.14 -19.74
N ASP A 10 2.74 -9.52 -20.05
CA ASP A 10 2.64 -8.51 -21.10
C ASP A 10 3.59 -7.32 -20.78
N PRO A 11 4.50 -6.92 -21.69
CA PRO A 11 5.44 -5.83 -21.43
C PRO A 11 4.73 -4.52 -21.11
N ASP A 12 3.61 -4.20 -21.77
CA ASP A 12 2.81 -2.99 -21.51
C ASP A 12 2.33 -2.94 -20.04
N LEU A 13 2.10 -4.08 -19.38
CA LEU A 13 1.71 -4.13 -17.97
C LEU A 13 2.90 -3.96 -17.01
N GLN A 14 4.08 -4.46 -17.37
CA GLN A 14 5.31 -4.14 -16.62
C GLN A 14 5.67 -2.66 -16.75
N ASP A 15 5.63 -2.13 -17.96
CA ASP A 15 5.93 -0.72 -18.24
C ASP A 15 4.90 0.20 -17.56
N ARG A 16 3.61 -0.16 -17.49
CA ARG A 16 2.60 0.58 -16.72
C ARG A 16 2.84 0.63 -15.22
N PHE A 17 3.26 -0.47 -14.58
CA PHE A 17 3.58 -0.45 -13.15
C PHE A 17 4.91 0.26 -12.89
N THR A 18 5.86 0.13 -13.81
CA THR A 18 7.14 0.86 -13.79
C THR A 18 6.90 2.37 -13.92
N ASN A 19 6.01 2.80 -14.82
CA ASN A 19 5.53 4.19 -14.92
C ASN A 19 4.75 4.63 -13.69
N PHE A 20 3.91 3.79 -13.07
CA PHE A 20 3.25 4.16 -11.82
C PHE A 20 4.27 4.52 -10.72
N LEU A 21 5.40 3.80 -10.64
CA LEU A 21 6.54 4.14 -9.77
C LEU A 21 7.46 5.27 -10.33
N GLN A 22 7.05 5.98 -11.39
CA GLN A 22 7.84 7.06 -12.03
C GLN A 22 7.02 8.27 -12.49
N GLN A 23 5.70 8.29 -12.32
CA GLN A 23 4.81 9.19 -13.04
C GLN A 23 3.57 9.62 -12.22
N ASP A 24 3.79 10.18 -11.03
CA ASP A 24 2.75 10.92 -10.27
C ASP A 24 3.06 12.41 -10.09
N ASP A 25 3.88 12.97 -10.99
CA ASP A 25 4.09 14.42 -11.23
C ASP A 25 2.82 15.13 -11.76
N ALA A 26 1.64 14.51 -11.58
CA ALA A 26 0.36 14.83 -12.21
C ALA A 26 -0.88 14.48 -11.35
N ILE A 27 -0.75 14.32 -10.02
CA ILE A 27 -1.92 14.34 -9.13
C ILE A 27 -2.43 15.79 -9.01
N GLU A 28 -3.24 16.20 -9.99
CA GLU A 28 -3.93 17.48 -9.99
C GLU A 28 -4.88 17.56 -8.79
N SER A 29 -4.52 18.40 -7.81
CA SER A 29 -5.32 18.58 -6.59
C SER A 29 -6.69 19.17 -6.93
N PRO A 30 -7.81 18.58 -6.45
CA PRO A 30 -9.14 19.10 -6.75
C PRO A 30 -9.30 20.51 -6.19
N PRO A 31 -9.87 21.46 -6.96
CA PRO A 31 -9.94 22.86 -6.55
C PRO A 31 -10.87 23.04 -5.35
N ALA A 32 -10.34 23.57 -4.25
CA ALA A 32 -11.13 23.99 -3.10
C ALA A 32 -11.98 25.22 -3.46
N ALA A 33 -13.28 25.16 -3.17
CA ALA A 33 -14.23 26.22 -3.51
C ALA A 33 -15.04 26.66 -2.28
N GLU A 34 -14.80 27.89 -1.80
CA GLU A 34 -15.76 28.68 -1.00
C GLU A 34 -15.29 30.15 -0.87
N ALA A 35 -16.19 31.02 -0.38
CA ALA A 35 -16.00 32.44 0.01
C ALA A 35 -15.90 33.51 -1.12
N GLU A 36 -17.10 33.94 -1.52
CA GLU A 36 -17.52 35.00 -2.44
C GLU A 36 -17.25 36.47 -1.97
N ALA A 37 -16.72 37.31 -2.89
CA ALA A 37 -16.95 38.78 -3.06
C ALA A 37 -16.53 39.81 -1.95
N PRO A 38 -16.47 41.14 -2.23
CA PRO A 38 -16.81 41.87 -3.48
C PRO A 38 -15.78 42.88 -4.06
N GLU A 39 -16.16 43.37 -5.25
CA GLU A 39 -15.65 44.38 -6.21
C GLU A 39 -15.53 45.87 -5.70
N PRO A 40 -15.16 46.93 -6.49
CA PRO A 40 -15.33 47.14 -7.96
C PRO A 40 -14.23 47.92 -8.77
N GLU A 41 -14.60 48.30 -10.01
CA GLU A 41 -13.98 49.18 -11.05
C GLU A 41 -13.11 48.49 -12.13
N GLY A 42 -13.36 48.60 -13.45
CA GLY A 42 -14.47 49.25 -14.22
C GLY A 42 -14.24 49.27 -15.76
N VAL A 43 -15.15 49.89 -16.54
CA VAL A 43 -15.14 50.13 -18.03
C VAL A 43 -15.51 48.87 -18.88
N GLU A 44 -16.72 48.74 -19.50
CA GLU A 44 -17.31 49.39 -20.72
C GLU A 44 -16.61 49.00 -22.05
N ASP A 45 -17.22 48.81 -23.24
CA ASP A 45 -18.58 48.49 -23.79
C ASP A 45 -18.35 48.23 -25.33
N GLU A 46 -19.19 47.72 -26.26
CA GLU A 46 -20.59 47.24 -26.35
C GLU A 46 -20.60 45.68 -26.52
N GLY A 47 -21.61 44.95 -27.05
CA GLY A 47 -22.87 45.30 -27.76
C GLY A 47 -23.62 44.04 -28.28
N PRO A 48 -24.67 44.16 -29.15
CA PRO A 48 -25.82 43.27 -28.99
C PRO A 48 -26.36 42.52 -30.23
N GLU A 49 -26.96 41.33 -30.03
CA GLU A 49 -28.10 40.86 -30.85
C GLU A 49 -29.10 39.92 -30.12
N SER A 50 -30.34 40.42 -29.98
CA SER A 50 -31.69 39.79 -29.90
C SER A 50 -31.97 38.37 -29.33
N ALA A 51 -33.00 38.28 -28.45
CA ALA A 51 -33.75 37.06 -28.03
C ALA A 51 -35.04 36.83 -28.89
N PRO A 52 -35.94 35.82 -28.69
CA PRO A 52 -36.73 35.46 -27.46
C PRO A 52 -36.59 33.95 -27.03
N ALA A 53 -37.00 33.45 -25.85
CA ALA A 53 -38.36 33.20 -25.25
C ALA A 53 -39.28 32.30 -26.15
N GLU A 54 -40.04 31.25 -25.73
CA GLU A 54 -40.68 30.70 -24.49
C GLU A 54 -40.83 29.14 -24.60
N ASP A 55 -41.09 28.25 -23.61
CA ASP A 55 -40.90 28.22 -22.13
C ASP A 55 -40.92 26.76 -21.50
N GLU A 56 -42.09 26.19 -21.13
CA GLU A 56 -42.36 24.90 -20.39
C GLU A 56 -42.04 23.59 -21.19
N GLU A 57 -41.89 22.34 -20.67
CA GLU A 57 -42.45 21.62 -19.48
C GLU A 57 -41.47 20.58 -18.82
N ARG A 58 -41.86 20.03 -17.66
CA ARG A 58 -41.35 18.76 -17.06
C ARG A 58 -42.40 17.63 -17.16
N PRO A 59 -41.99 16.39 -17.46
CA PRO A 59 -42.40 15.20 -16.67
C PRO A 59 -41.17 14.50 -16.04
N GLN A 60 -41.18 13.83 -14.89
CA GLN A 60 -42.09 12.78 -14.36
C GLN A 60 -42.04 11.48 -15.20
N ASP A 61 -42.00 10.26 -14.63
CA ASP A 61 -42.33 9.84 -13.26
C ASP A 61 -41.54 8.59 -12.80
N ARG A 62 -41.65 8.29 -11.49
CA ARG A 62 -41.93 6.96 -10.93
C ARG A 62 -40.83 6.17 -10.20
N SER A 63 -40.87 6.27 -8.87
CA SER A 63 -41.29 5.13 -8.03
C SER A 63 -41.88 5.62 -6.70
N GLU A 64 -42.85 4.88 -6.18
CA GLU A 64 -43.79 5.33 -5.14
C GLU A 64 -43.20 5.28 -3.72
N GLU A 65 -43.58 6.25 -2.89
CA GLU A 65 -43.40 6.22 -1.42
C GLU A 65 -44.49 5.31 -0.79
N PRO A 66 -44.27 4.78 0.43
CA PRO A 66 -45.08 5.33 1.53
C PRO A 66 -44.36 5.49 2.87
N THR A 67 -44.64 6.60 3.56
CA THR A 67 -44.26 6.89 4.96
C THR A 67 -45.08 6.11 5.99
N GLU A 68 -44.39 5.53 6.98
CA GLU A 68 -44.77 5.37 8.40
C GLU A 68 -43.44 5.11 9.12
N GLN A 69 -42.84 6.00 9.94
CA GLN A 69 -43.33 6.73 11.11
C GLN A 69 -43.92 5.81 12.19
N ASP A 70 -43.07 5.28 13.07
CA ASP A 70 -42.80 5.98 14.35
C ASP A 70 -41.53 5.45 15.05
N ALA A 71 -41.06 6.17 16.08
CA ALA A 71 -40.05 5.69 17.02
C ALA A 71 -40.23 6.31 18.42
N PRO A 72 -40.18 5.48 19.47
CA PRO A 72 -39.47 5.92 20.67
C PRO A 72 -38.54 4.84 21.27
N LEU A 73 -37.55 5.31 22.02
CA LEU A 73 -36.55 4.50 22.73
C LEU A 73 -37.16 3.88 24.00
N ALA A 74 -36.72 2.68 24.37
CA ALA A 74 -36.49 2.31 25.76
C ALA A 74 -35.46 1.18 25.91
N THR A 75 -34.60 1.35 26.92
CA THR A 75 -33.66 0.41 27.55
C THR A 75 -34.39 -0.83 28.14
N GLU A 76 -33.77 -1.94 28.54
CA GLU A 76 -32.48 -2.17 29.23
C GLU A 76 -31.78 -3.51 28.89
N SER A 77 -30.57 -3.65 29.45
CA SER A 77 -29.71 -4.82 29.71
C SER A 77 -29.82 -6.10 28.88
N SER A 78 -28.63 -6.57 28.48
CA SER A 78 -28.29 -7.98 28.52
C SER A 78 -26.83 -8.04 28.94
N GLU A 79 -26.54 -8.59 30.11
CA GLU A 79 -25.20 -8.67 30.68
C GLU A 79 -24.20 -9.29 29.68
N ASP A 80 -23.02 -8.67 29.59
CA ASP A 80 -21.91 -9.19 28.80
C ASP A 80 -21.33 -10.44 29.49
N GLU A 81 -21.65 -11.63 28.98
CA GLU A 81 -20.69 -12.74 29.04
C GLU A 81 -19.55 -12.41 28.07
N ASP A 82 -18.33 -12.31 28.59
CA ASP A 82 -17.12 -12.04 27.81
C ASP A 82 -16.82 -13.18 26.82
N ILE A 83 -17.46 -13.13 25.65
CA ILE A 83 -17.01 -13.86 24.47
C ILE A 83 -15.75 -13.15 23.97
N ASP A 84 -14.59 -13.64 24.44
CA ASP A 84 -13.28 -13.21 23.96
C ASP A 84 -13.28 -13.15 22.42
N PRO A 85 -12.80 -12.05 21.82
CA PRO A 85 -12.79 -11.93 20.38
C PRO A 85 -11.82 -12.96 19.79
N VAL A 86 -12.32 -13.84 18.93
CA VAL A 86 -11.49 -14.81 18.20
C VAL A 86 -10.62 -14.04 17.19
N GLU A 87 -9.42 -13.66 17.62
CA GLU A 87 -8.47 -12.86 16.83
C GLU A 87 -7.27 -13.69 16.32
N THR A 88 -7.03 -14.88 16.89
CA THR A 88 -5.95 -15.79 16.44
C THR A 88 -6.46 -17.18 16.05
N LEU A 89 -5.63 -17.94 15.31
CA LEU A 89 -5.90 -19.33 14.97
C LEU A 89 -6.00 -20.22 16.23
N SER A 90 -5.15 -19.95 17.22
CA SER A 90 -5.17 -20.60 18.53
C SER A 90 -6.50 -20.43 19.25
N ASP A 91 -7.14 -19.25 19.15
CA ASP A 91 -8.45 -19.00 19.77
C ASP A 91 -9.58 -19.72 19.02
N LEU A 92 -9.45 -19.87 17.69
CA LEU A 92 -10.36 -20.66 16.88
C LEU A 92 -10.23 -22.16 17.21
N ALA A 93 -9.01 -22.67 17.38
CA ALA A 93 -8.75 -24.06 17.80
C ALA A 93 -9.35 -24.35 19.19
N LYS A 94 -9.14 -23.45 20.17
CA LYS A 94 -9.80 -23.49 21.50
C LYS A 94 -11.33 -23.50 21.38
N ALA A 95 -11.91 -22.68 20.51
CA ALA A 95 -13.35 -22.59 20.30
C ALA A 95 -13.97 -23.86 19.66
N PHE A 96 -13.14 -24.77 19.12
CA PHE A 96 -13.53 -26.10 18.65
C PHE A 96 -13.04 -27.24 19.56
N GLU A 97 -12.37 -26.94 20.68
CA GLU A 97 -11.75 -27.92 21.61
C GLU A 97 -10.68 -28.83 20.96
N VAL A 98 -9.93 -28.32 19.97
CA VAL A 98 -8.86 -29.05 19.24
C VAL A 98 -7.48 -28.40 19.46
N GLU A 99 -6.41 -29.19 19.44
CA GLU A 99 -5.02 -28.67 19.50
C GLU A 99 -4.63 -27.96 18.18
N GLU A 100 -3.81 -26.90 18.24
CA GLU A 100 -3.56 -26.02 17.08
C GLU A 100 -2.91 -26.76 15.90
N ASP A 101 -1.99 -27.70 16.17
CA ASP A 101 -1.38 -28.54 15.13
C ASP A 101 -2.39 -29.53 14.52
N GLU A 102 -3.28 -30.12 15.32
CA GLU A 102 -4.34 -31.00 14.81
C GLU A 102 -5.36 -30.21 13.97
N PHE A 103 -5.68 -28.98 14.39
CA PHE A 103 -6.55 -28.06 13.66
C PHE A 103 -5.93 -27.64 12.31
N LEU A 104 -4.62 -27.33 12.28
CA LEU A 104 -3.87 -27.07 11.04
C LEU A 104 -3.84 -28.27 10.08
N ASN A 105 -3.78 -29.49 10.61
CA ASN A 105 -3.84 -30.71 9.79
C ASN A 105 -5.25 -30.98 9.22
N HIS A 106 -6.31 -30.59 9.94
CA HIS A 106 -7.70 -30.68 9.45
C HIS A 106 -8.10 -29.55 8.49
N LEU A 107 -7.41 -28.41 8.52
CA LEU A 107 -7.61 -27.31 7.56
C LEU A 107 -7.08 -27.68 6.17
N GLN A 108 -8.00 -28.08 5.29
CA GLN A 108 -7.71 -28.42 3.91
C GLN A 108 -7.78 -27.20 2.98
N VAL A 109 -6.75 -27.05 2.15
CA VAL A 109 -6.62 -26.03 1.09
C VAL A 109 -6.65 -26.76 -0.27
N PRO A 110 -7.32 -26.22 -1.31
CA PRO A 110 -7.24 -26.79 -2.65
C PRO A 110 -5.79 -26.79 -3.17
N SER A 111 -5.35 -27.89 -3.78
CA SER A 111 -4.01 -28.01 -4.32
C SER A 111 -3.75 -26.97 -5.41
N ARG A 112 -2.52 -26.44 -5.46
CA ARG A 112 -2.06 -25.48 -6.48
C ARG A 112 -2.23 -26.03 -7.91
N ASP A 113 -2.11 -27.34 -8.09
CA ASP A 113 -2.21 -27.99 -9.39
C ASP A 113 -3.64 -28.44 -9.73
N GLY A 114 -4.63 -28.04 -8.92
CA GLY A 114 -6.06 -28.28 -9.13
C GLY A 114 -6.56 -29.70 -8.77
N GLU A 115 -5.66 -30.68 -8.67
CA GLU A 115 -5.99 -32.04 -8.25
C GLU A 115 -5.89 -32.19 -6.72
N GLY A 116 -7.05 -32.29 -6.06
CA GLY A 116 -7.17 -32.66 -4.64
C GLY A 116 -7.03 -31.51 -3.63
N THR A 117 -7.03 -31.89 -2.36
CA THR A 117 -6.82 -31.01 -1.21
C THR A 117 -5.58 -31.43 -0.42
N VAL A 118 -4.88 -30.44 0.14
CA VAL A 118 -3.65 -30.59 0.92
C VAL A 118 -3.87 -29.94 2.29
N SER A 119 -3.25 -30.43 3.37
CA SER A 119 -3.34 -29.79 4.68
C SER A 119 -2.54 -28.48 4.72
N LEU A 120 -2.96 -27.53 5.54
CA LEU A 120 -2.25 -26.25 5.69
C LEU A 120 -0.83 -26.45 6.26
N SER A 121 -0.61 -27.49 7.05
CA SER A 121 0.71 -27.92 7.54
C SER A 121 1.70 -28.27 6.41
N GLU A 122 1.31 -29.12 5.46
CA GLU A 122 2.18 -29.55 4.35
C GLU A 122 2.49 -28.39 3.37
N VAL A 123 1.57 -27.43 3.25
CA VAL A 123 1.82 -26.16 2.51
C VAL A 123 2.86 -25.28 3.22
N ILE A 124 2.87 -25.24 4.55
CA ILE A 124 3.87 -24.49 5.33
C ILE A 124 5.24 -25.19 5.23
N ASP A 125 5.30 -26.51 5.43
CA ASP A 125 6.55 -27.27 5.41
C ASP A 125 7.21 -27.29 4.01
N SER A 126 6.42 -27.39 2.94
CA SER A 126 6.95 -27.28 1.57
C SER A 126 7.47 -25.88 1.22
N TYR A 127 6.94 -24.83 1.86
CA TYR A 127 7.44 -23.45 1.72
C TYR A 127 8.74 -23.21 2.50
N THR A 128 8.86 -23.75 3.73
CA THR A 128 10.07 -23.61 4.55
C THR A 128 11.24 -24.48 4.07
N SER A 129 10.96 -25.61 3.40
CA SER A 129 11.96 -26.62 3.02
C SER A 129 12.71 -26.37 1.69
N GLN A 130 12.45 -25.27 0.98
CA GLN A 130 13.04 -25.00 -0.36
C GLN A 130 14.23 -23.97 -0.48
N PRO A 131 15.01 -23.60 0.56
CA PRO A 131 16.04 -22.55 0.40
C PRO A 131 17.29 -23.00 -0.38
N ALA A 132 17.74 -24.24 -0.19
CA ALA A 132 19.13 -24.64 -0.43
C ALA A 132 19.66 -24.39 -1.86
N ASN A 133 18.91 -24.75 -2.89
CA ASN A 133 19.38 -24.65 -4.28
C ASN A 133 19.42 -23.22 -4.84
N ASN A 134 18.80 -22.24 -4.17
CA ASN A 134 18.82 -20.83 -4.58
C ASN A 134 19.92 -20.03 -3.88
N GLU A 135 20.33 -20.42 -2.67
CA GLU A 135 21.23 -19.61 -1.84
C GLU A 135 22.67 -19.61 -2.37
N GLU A 136 23.25 -20.78 -2.71
CA GLU A 136 24.58 -20.84 -3.33
C GLU A 136 24.63 -20.10 -4.66
N ALA A 137 23.58 -20.22 -5.48
CA ALA A 137 23.45 -19.49 -6.74
C ALA A 137 23.38 -17.96 -6.51
N ARG A 138 22.56 -17.51 -5.56
CA ARG A 138 22.44 -16.08 -5.22
C ARG A 138 23.78 -15.53 -4.74
N LEU A 139 24.45 -16.20 -3.81
CA LEU A 139 25.75 -15.79 -3.28
C LEU A 139 26.83 -15.75 -4.37
N HIS A 140 26.80 -16.67 -5.34
CA HIS A 140 27.71 -16.65 -6.48
C HIS A 140 27.47 -15.42 -7.39
N TYR A 141 26.21 -15.13 -7.76
CA TYR A 141 25.90 -13.95 -8.57
C TYR A 141 26.12 -12.62 -7.83
N GLU A 142 25.82 -12.58 -6.53
CA GLU A 142 26.07 -11.44 -5.63
C GLU A 142 27.58 -11.13 -5.53
N GLY A 143 28.40 -12.17 -5.34
CA GLY A 143 29.87 -12.05 -5.35
C GLY A 143 30.44 -11.61 -6.71
N LEU A 144 29.87 -12.09 -7.82
CA LEU A 144 30.26 -11.66 -9.17
C LEU A 144 29.93 -10.18 -9.42
N GLY A 145 28.77 -9.72 -8.95
CA GLY A 145 28.37 -8.30 -9.02
C GLY A 145 29.29 -7.40 -8.20
N GLN A 146 29.63 -7.80 -6.96
CA GLN A 146 30.58 -7.08 -6.11
C GLN A 146 31.99 -7.01 -6.73
N GLN A 147 32.45 -8.07 -7.39
CA GLN A 147 33.73 -8.07 -8.11
C GLN A 147 33.72 -7.07 -9.28
N LEU A 148 32.68 -7.08 -10.12
CA LEU A 148 32.55 -6.15 -11.25
C LEU A 148 32.49 -4.68 -10.80
N GLN A 149 31.74 -4.39 -9.73
CA GLN A 149 31.71 -3.05 -9.12
C GLN A 149 33.09 -2.65 -8.59
N GLY A 150 33.79 -3.55 -7.89
CA GLY A 150 35.15 -3.32 -7.39
C GLY A 150 36.19 -3.04 -8.50
N GLU A 151 36.12 -3.75 -9.63
CA GLU A 151 36.97 -3.49 -10.80
C GLU A 151 36.69 -2.11 -11.43
N HIS A 152 35.42 -1.70 -11.51
CA HIS A 152 35.04 -0.37 -12.00
C HIS A 152 35.51 0.76 -11.06
N ASP A 153 35.29 0.62 -9.75
CA ASP A 153 35.75 1.59 -8.75
C ASP A 153 37.29 1.68 -8.70
N GLN A 154 38.00 0.55 -8.79
CA GLN A 154 39.46 0.56 -8.91
C GLN A 154 39.91 1.30 -10.17
N ARG A 155 39.32 1.00 -11.34
CA ARG A 155 39.71 1.65 -12.60
C ARG A 155 39.46 3.16 -12.56
N LEU A 156 38.33 3.60 -12.04
CA LEU A 156 38.02 5.02 -11.91
C LEU A 156 39.00 5.71 -10.94
N GLY A 157 39.31 5.07 -9.81
CA GLY A 157 40.30 5.58 -8.86
C GLY A 157 41.73 5.62 -9.42
N ASP A 158 42.11 4.66 -10.26
CA ASP A 158 43.42 4.65 -10.94
C ASP A 158 43.50 5.71 -12.05
N LEU A 159 42.41 5.91 -12.82
CA LEU A 159 42.29 7.05 -13.75
C LEU A 159 42.40 8.39 -13.02
N GLN A 160 41.73 8.58 -11.88
CA GLN A 160 41.83 9.80 -11.08
C GLN A 160 43.27 10.08 -10.62
N LYS A 161 44.00 9.06 -10.15
CA LYS A 161 45.43 9.19 -9.77
C LYS A 161 46.31 9.60 -10.95
N ILE A 162 46.10 8.99 -12.13
CA ILE A 162 46.84 9.30 -13.35
C ILE A 162 46.54 10.74 -13.81
N THR A 163 45.27 11.13 -13.88
CA THR A 163 44.84 12.49 -14.23
C THR A 163 45.43 13.53 -13.27
N ALA A 164 45.38 13.28 -11.96
CA ALA A 164 45.98 14.17 -10.96
C ALA A 164 47.51 14.30 -11.11
N ALA A 165 48.21 13.21 -11.42
CA ALA A 165 49.65 13.23 -11.68
C ALA A 165 50.01 14.00 -12.96
N LEU A 166 49.22 13.86 -14.03
CA LEU A 166 49.41 14.61 -15.28
C LEU A 166 49.13 16.11 -15.09
N ILE A 167 48.08 16.48 -14.33
CA ILE A 167 47.79 17.87 -13.96
C ILE A 167 48.96 18.45 -13.16
N ALA A 168 49.38 17.78 -12.09
CA ALA A 168 50.51 18.22 -11.27
C ALA A 168 51.82 18.34 -12.08
N GLN A 169 52.04 17.49 -13.08
CA GLN A 169 53.17 17.62 -14.00
C GLN A 169 53.10 18.91 -14.82
N VAL A 170 51.93 19.26 -15.38
CA VAL A 170 51.73 20.49 -16.17
C VAL A 170 51.77 21.74 -15.28
N GLU A 171 51.25 21.68 -14.06
CA GLU A 171 51.32 22.78 -13.07
C GLU A 171 52.75 23.01 -12.54
N SER A 172 53.58 21.96 -12.49
CA SER A 172 54.98 22.04 -12.04
C SER A 172 55.96 22.60 -13.08
N GLU A 173 55.50 22.90 -14.29
CA GLU A 173 56.38 23.38 -15.36
C GLU A 173 56.97 24.77 -15.04
N PRO A 174 58.26 25.01 -15.34
CA PRO A 174 58.82 26.35 -15.23
C PRO A 174 58.17 27.29 -16.26
N ASP A 175 58.06 28.57 -15.88
CA ASP A 175 57.75 29.61 -16.86
C ASP A 175 58.94 29.78 -17.82
N VAL A 176 58.66 29.98 -19.11
CA VAL A 176 59.66 30.00 -20.19
C VAL A 176 59.43 31.24 -21.03
N ASP A 177 60.47 32.06 -21.18
CA ASP A 177 60.47 33.18 -22.11
C ASP A 177 60.49 32.65 -23.56
N TRP A 178 59.28 32.47 -24.10
CA TRP A 178 59.06 31.99 -25.46
C TRP A 178 59.60 32.94 -26.52
N GLU A 179 59.65 34.24 -26.25
CA GLU A 179 60.09 35.25 -27.21
C GLU A 179 61.62 35.18 -27.34
N MET A 180 62.33 35.20 -26.21
CA MET A 180 63.77 34.99 -26.16
C MET A 180 64.17 33.61 -26.71
N LEU A 181 63.44 32.55 -26.37
CA LEU A 181 63.73 31.20 -26.86
C LEU A 181 63.54 31.10 -28.39
N ARG A 182 62.48 31.70 -28.95
CA ARG A 182 62.24 31.74 -30.41
C ARG A 182 63.34 32.48 -31.16
N GLU A 183 63.89 33.54 -30.58
CA GLU A 183 64.97 34.33 -31.22
C GLU A 183 66.36 33.71 -31.03
N THR A 184 66.60 33.02 -29.91
CA THR A 184 67.92 32.44 -29.57
C THR A 184 68.10 31.03 -30.14
N ASP A 185 67.09 30.16 -30.06
CA ASP A 185 67.11 28.81 -30.63
C ASP A 185 65.71 28.37 -31.12
N PRO A 186 65.37 28.66 -32.39
CA PRO A 186 64.11 28.22 -33.00
C PRO A 186 63.87 26.70 -32.96
N GLY A 187 64.94 25.90 -32.88
CA GLY A 187 64.87 24.44 -32.85
C GLY A 187 64.50 23.88 -31.47
N GLN A 188 64.91 24.56 -30.41
CA GLN A 188 64.48 24.23 -29.04
C GLN A 188 63.11 24.83 -28.73
N TYR A 189 62.81 26.03 -29.25
CA TYR A 189 61.46 26.62 -29.19
C TYR A 189 60.38 25.64 -29.69
N LEU A 190 60.59 25.05 -30.87
CA LEU A 190 59.61 24.13 -31.45
C LEU A 190 59.43 22.87 -30.58
N LYS A 191 60.53 22.27 -30.11
CA LYS A 191 60.48 21.06 -29.28
C LYS A 191 59.79 21.28 -27.94
N GLU A 192 60.10 22.36 -27.23
CA GLU A 192 59.46 22.61 -25.93
C GLU A 192 57.98 22.95 -26.10
N ARG A 193 57.61 23.66 -27.18
CA ARG A 193 56.20 23.90 -27.49
C ARG A 193 55.46 22.60 -27.82
N GLU A 194 56.00 21.77 -28.71
CA GLU A 194 55.43 20.45 -29.02
C GLU A 194 55.34 19.55 -27.78
N SER A 195 56.32 19.62 -26.88
CA SER A 195 56.33 18.84 -25.63
C SER A 195 55.26 19.32 -24.64
N ARG A 196 55.05 20.64 -24.51
CA ARG A 196 53.97 21.21 -23.69
C ARG A 196 52.58 20.99 -24.30
N ASP A 197 52.44 21.16 -25.62
CA ASP A 197 51.21 20.88 -26.36
C ASP A 197 50.82 19.39 -26.21
N ALA A 198 51.79 18.47 -26.26
CA ALA A 198 51.59 17.05 -25.99
C ALA A 198 51.14 16.80 -24.54
N ARG A 199 51.87 17.30 -23.53
CA ARG A 199 51.50 17.11 -22.11
C ARG A 199 50.11 17.65 -21.79
N ARG A 200 49.73 18.80 -22.36
CA ARG A 200 48.37 19.38 -22.24
C ARG A 200 47.32 18.52 -22.94
N SER A 201 47.63 17.97 -24.11
CA SER A 201 46.74 17.04 -24.82
C SER A 201 46.55 15.71 -24.06
N ASP A 202 47.58 15.22 -23.38
CA ASP A 202 47.50 14.01 -22.55
C ASP A 202 46.66 14.25 -21.28
N VAL A 203 46.78 15.42 -20.62
CA VAL A 203 45.85 15.84 -19.54
C VAL A 203 44.40 15.86 -20.04
N GLN A 204 44.14 16.51 -21.18
CA GLN A 204 42.78 16.59 -21.73
C GLN A 204 42.20 15.21 -22.02
N ARG A 205 42.95 14.32 -22.69
CA ARG A 205 42.53 12.93 -22.95
C ARG A 205 42.24 12.15 -21.67
N SER A 206 42.98 12.41 -20.59
CA SER A 206 42.76 11.77 -19.28
C SER A 206 41.48 12.27 -18.60
N LEU A 207 41.15 13.56 -18.75
CA LEU A 207 39.89 14.15 -18.30
C LEU A 207 38.69 13.65 -19.12
N ASP A 208 38.81 13.64 -20.45
CA ASP A 208 37.77 13.13 -21.36
C ASP A 208 37.45 11.64 -21.08
N ALA A 209 38.48 10.84 -20.81
CA ALA A 209 38.33 9.43 -20.43
C ALA A 209 37.65 9.25 -19.07
N MET A 210 37.95 10.10 -18.09
CA MET A 210 37.31 10.08 -16.77
C MET A 210 35.83 10.47 -16.84
N ASP A 211 35.50 11.53 -17.59
CA ASP A 211 34.10 11.93 -17.87
C ASP A 211 33.32 10.82 -18.59
N THR A 212 33.93 10.19 -19.60
CA THR A 212 33.35 9.05 -20.32
C THR A 212 33.06 7.86 -19.39
N GLU A 213 33.99 7.51 -18.50
CA GLU A 213 33.82 6.38 -17.57
C GLU A 213 32.79 6.67 -16.46
N MET A 214 32.70 7.92 -15.99
CA MET A 214 31.65 8.34 -15.04
C MET A 214 30.25 8.25 -15.69
N LYS A 215 30.09 8.73 -16.93
CA LYS A 215 28.83 8.60 -17.69
C LYS A 215 28.48 7.14 -17.98
N ARG A 216 29.47 6.29 -18.27
CA ARG A 216 29.27 4.84 -18.41
C ARG A 216 28.74 4.23 -17.12
N ARG A 217 29.37 4.53 -15.97
CA ARG A 217 28.93 4.05 -14.64
C ARG A 217 27.50 4.50 -14.32
N GLU A 218 27.15 5.75 -14.60
CA GLU A 218 25.82 6.29 -14.34
C GLU A 218 24.74 5.58 -15.17
N ALA A 219 24.97 5.39 -16.47
CA ALA A 219 24.07 4.64 -17.36
C ALA A 219 23.96 3.16 -16.98
N GLU A 220 25.06 2.51 -16.58
CA GLU A 220 25.07 1.13 -16.06
C GLU A 220 24.29 1.02 -14.74
N SER A 221 24.44 1.99 -13.83
CA SER A 221 23.73 2.05 -12.56
C SER A 221 22.22 2.26 -12.75
N GLU A 222 21.82 3.10 -13.71
CA GLU A 222 20.42 3.28 -14.08
C GLU A 222 19.84 2.01 -14.73
N THR A 223 20.59 1.36 -15.62
CA THR A 223 20.19 0.07 -16.21
C THR A 223 20.01 -1.02 -15.15
N GLN A 224 20.88 -1.04 -14.13
CA GLN A 224 20.75 -1.94 -12.98
C GLN A 224 19.50 -1.62 -12.13
N ARG A 225 19.22 -0.34 -11.83
CA ARG A 225 17.98 0.07 -11.15
C ARG A 225 16.73 -0.37 -11.91
N GLN A 226 16.66 -0.10 -13.20
CA GLN A 226 15.51 -0.49 -14.03
C GLN A 226 15.32 -2.01 -14.08
N THR A 227 16.42 -2.77 -14.20
CA THR A 227 16.37 -4.24 -14.16
C THR A 227 15.88 -4.77 -12.81
N TRP A 228 16.37 -4.19 -11.71
CA TRP A 228 15.93 -4.51 -10.35
C TRP A 228 14.45 -4.20 -10.14
N ARG A 229 13.99 -2.99 -10.52
CA ARG A 229 12.59 -2.58 -10.41
C ARG A 229 11.69 -3.55 -11.17
N GLN A 230 12.04 -3.94 -12.40
CA GLN A 230 11.29 -4.96 -13.15
C GLN A 230 11.26 -6.33 -12.44
N GLU A 231 12.34 -6.75 -11.77
CA GLU A 231 12.35 -7.98 -10.96
C GLU A 231 11.46 -7.87 -9.71
N GLN A 232 11.38 -6.68 -9.10
CA GLN A 232 10.42 -6.40 -8.03
C GLN A 232 8.97 -6.47 -8.55
N VAL A 233 8.64 -5.89 -9.71
CA VAL A 233 7.29 -6.03 -10.32
C VAL A 233 6.95 -7.50 -10.57
N LYS A 234 7.88 -8.28 -11.17
CA LYS A 234 7.70 -9.73 -11.40
C LYS A 234 7.52 -10.50 -10.09
N THR A 235 8.25 -10.12 -9.03
CA THR A 235 8.11 -10.71 -7.70
C THR A 235 6.77 -10.37 -7.06
N LEU A 236 6.31 -9.12 -7.20
CA LEU A 236 5.02 -8.65 -6.71
C LEU A 236 3.87 -9.42 -7.37
N TYR A 237 3.85 -9.52 -8.70
CA TYR A 237 2.85 -10.28 -9.46
C TYR A 237 2.89 -11.79 -9.23
N ARG A 238 4.03 -12.35 -8.80
CA ARG A 238 4.15 -13.76 -8.37
C ARG A 238 3.55 -13.98 -6.98
N LEU A 239 3.65 -12.99 -6.09
CA LEU A 239 3.09 -13.04 -4.73
C LEU A 239 1.62 -12.58 -4.67
N ARG A 240 1.18 -11.77 -5.63
CA ARG A 240 -0.19 -11.28 -5.82
C ARG A 240 -0.60 -11.33 -7.30
N PRO A 241 -0.99 -12.51 -7.83
CA PRO A 241 -1.49 -12.63 -9.20
C PRO A 241 -2.74 -11.79 -9.46
N ASP A 242 -3.52 -11.49 -8.41
CA ASP A 242 -4.68 -10.61 -8.46
C ASP A 242 -4.34 -9.14 -8.78
N TRP A 243 -3.07 -8.73 -8.69
CA TRP A 243 -2.61 -7.38 -9.04
C TRP A 243 -2.10 -7.25 -10.49
N GLN A 244 -2.08 -8.35 -11.26
CA GLN A 244 -1.85 -8.31 -12.70
C GLN A 244 -3.02 -7.64 -13.45
N GLU A 245 -4.21 -7.64 -12.84
CA GLU A 245 -5.36 -6.85 -13.29
C GLU A 245 -5.14 -5.38 -12.92
N ALA A 246 -4.96 -4.53 -13.94
CA ALA A 246 -4.42 -3.18 -13.77
C ALA A 246 -5.21 -2.27 -12.81
N ASP A 247 -6.54 -2.45 -12.70
CA ASP A 247 -7.38 -1.69 -11.78
C ASP A 247 -7.23 -2.16 -10.32
N ARG A 248 -7.02 -3.47 -10.10
CA ARG A 248 -6.70 -4.02 -8.76
C ARG A 248 -5.29 -3.64 -8.31
N GLY A 249 -4.32 -3.67 -9.23
CA GLY A 249 -2.96 -3.20 -8.99
C GLY A 249 -2.92 -1.71 -8.61
N ARG A 250 -3.55 -0.83 -9.41
CA ARG A 250 -3.64 0.61 -9.10
C ARG A 250 -4.38 0.88 -7.79
N ALA A 251 -5.50 0.21 -7.53
CA ALA A 251 -6.19 0.34 -6.25
C ALA A 251 -5.28 -0.04 -5.08
N ALA A 252 -4.63 -1.20 -5.12
CA ALA A 252 -3.76 -1.65 -4.05
C ALA A 252 -2.54 -0.74 -3.81
N MET A 253 -2.00 -0.10 -4.85
CA MET A 253 -0.92 0.88 -4.69
C MET A 253 -1.42 2.20 -4.09
N SER A 254 -2.60 2.70 -4.50
CA SER A 254 -3.24 3.85 -3.83
C SER A 254 -3.50 3.56 -2.34
N GLU A 255 -3.90 2.34 -1.98
CA GLU A 255 -4.03 1.94 -0.56
C GLU A 255 -2.70 1.94 0.21
N VAL A 256 -1.56 1.81 -0.47
CA VAL A 256 -0.20 1.86 0.10
C VAL A 256 0.25 3.30 0.28
N THR A 257 0.10 4.16 -0.74
CA THR A 257 0.50 5.57 -0.69
C THR A 257 -0.36 6.35 0.31
N ASP A 258 -1.69 6.19 0.27
CA ASP A 258 -2.63 6.78 1.25
C ASP A 258 -2.24 6.43 2.70
N TYR A 259 -1.87 5.18 2.94
CA TYR A 259 -1.53 4.70 4.28
C TYR A 259 -0.21 5.27 4.79
N LEU A 260 0.82 5.37 3.93
CA LEU A 260 2.11 5.97 4.28
C LEU A 260 1.99 7.47 4.52
N ALA A 261 1.30 8.19 3.63
CA ALA A 261 1.05 9.62 3.78
C ALA A 261 0.27 9.93 5.07
N LYS A 262 -0.78 9.14 5.37
CA LYS A 262 -1.53 9.22 6.64
C LYS A 262 -0.68 8.87 7.87
N THR A 263 0.30 7.97 7.74
CA THR A 263 1.23 7.60 8.82
C THR A 263 2.31 8.67 9.03
N GLY A 264 2.49 9.59 8.09
CA GLY A 264 3.41 10.73 8.18
C GLY A 264 4.74 10.55 7.45
N TYR A 265 4.83 9.60 6.51
CA TYR A 265 5.97 9.50 5.61
C TYR A 265 5.97 10.66 4.60
N PRO A 266 7.13 11.25 4.26
CA PRO A 266 7.22 12.25 3.19
C PRO A 266 7.06 11.58 1.81
N GLN A 267 6.55 12.31 0.82
CA GLN A 267 6.34 11.77 -0.54
C GLN A 267 7.64 11.21 -1.14
N GLU A 268 8.78 11.87 -0.92
CA GLU A 268 10.10 11.39 -1.37
C GLU A 268 10.45 9.96 -0.88
N GLU A 269 9.96 9.53 0.28
CA GLU A 269 10.13 8.15 0.78
C GLU A 269 9.06 7.18 0.25
N ILE A 270 7.90 7.69 -0.17
CA ILE A 270 6.79 6.93 -0.76
C ILE A 270 7.11 6.61 -2.22
N ASP A 271 7.59 7.60 -2.98
CA ASP A 271 8.00 7.47 -4.38
C ASP A 271 9.22 6.55 -4.55
N ALA A 272 10.11 6.51 -3.54
CA ALA A 272 11.27 5.62 -3.50
C ALA A 272 10.94 4.15 -3.17
N LEU A 273 9.66 3.77 -2.98
CA LEU A 273 9.24 2.45 -2.51
C LEU A 273 9.23 1.38 -3.62
N GLU A 274 10.42 0.93 -4.04
CA GLU A 274 10.56 -0.07 -5.10
C GLU A 274 10.45 -1.54 -4.64
N ASP A 275 10.75 -1.85 -3.37
CA ASP A 275 10.84 -3.24 -2.89
C ASP A 275 9.45 -3.89 -2.71
N ALA A 276 9.22 -5.01 -3.41
CA ALA A 276 7.93 -5.69 -3.43
C ALA A 276 7.50 -6.24 -2.06
N ARG A 277 8.44 -6.56 -1.17
CA ARG A 277 8.16 -7.05 0.20
C ARG A 277 7.72 -5.90 1.09
N SER A 278 8.36 -4.73 0.93
CA SER A 278 7.97 -3.49 1.61
C SER A 278 6.56 -3.07 1.20
N ILE A 279 6.28 -2.98 -0.11
CA ILE A 279 4.94 -2.70 -0.67
C ILE A 279 3.89 -3.65 -0.07
N LEU A 280 4.14 -4.97 -0.10
CA LEU A 280 3.21 -5.97 0.45
C LEU A 280 3.01 -5.87 1.97
N THR A 281 4.04 -5.44 2.71
CA THR A 281 3.97 -5.28 4.17
C THR A 281 3.14 -4.05 4.53
N VAL A 282 3.36 -2.93 3.84
CA VAL A 282 2.56 -1.72 3.98
C VAL A 282 1.10 -1.97 3.60
N TRP A 283 0.84 -2.65 2.46
CA TRP A 283 -0.53 -2.98 2.05
C TRP A 283 -1.25 -3.85 3.09
N ARG A 284 -0.56 -4.83 3.69
CA ARG A 284 -1.13 -5.65 4.78
C ARG A 284 -1.47 -4.81 6.02
N ALA A 285 -0.64 -3.84 6.38
CA ALA A 285 -0.93 -2.92 7.48
C ALA A 285 -2.15 -2.02 7.18
N ALA A 286 -2.26 -1.51 5.95
CA ALA A 286 -3.42 -0.75 5.47
C ALA A 286 -4.72 -1.58 5.53
N GLN A 287 -4.69 -2.83 5.06
CA GLN A 287 -5.85 -3.74 5.17
C GLN A 287 -6.20 -4.07 6.62
N TRP A 288 -5.21 -4.30 7.47
CA TRP A 288 -5.44 -4.55 8.90
C TRP A 288 -6.14 -3.35 9.56
N GLU A 289 -5.69 -2.12 9.30
CA GLU A 289 -6.37 -0.92 9.83
C GLU A 289 -7.81 -0.81 9.29
N LYS A 290 -8.02 -1.04 7.98
CA LYS A 290 -9.35 -1.04 7.36
C LYS A 290 -10.27 -2.12 7.95
N LEU A 291 -9.74 -3.26 8.38
CA LEU A 291 -10.49 -4.30 9.10
C LEU A 291 -10.82 -3.89 10.53
N GLN A 292 -9.85 -3.36 11.28
CA GLN A 292 -10.06 -2.86 12.65
C GLN A 292 -11.13 -1.75 12.68
N ALA A 293 -11.09 -0.81 11.73
CA ALA A 293 -12.09 0.26 11.58
C ALA A 293 -13.51 -0.29 11.27
N LYS A 294 -13.62 -1.44 10.60
CA LYS A 294 -14.90 -2.10 10.27
C LYS A 294 -15.45 -2.99 11.40
N LYS A 295 -14.62 -3.44 12.35
CA LYS A 295 -15.07 -4.24 13.52
C LYS A 295 -16.29 -3.65 14.27
N PRO A 296 -16.38 -2.34 14.60
CA PRO A 296 -17.56 -1.80 15.30
C PRO A 296 -18.85 -1.86 14.47
N GLU A 297 -18.79 -1.68 13.15
CA GLU A 297 -19.98 -1.88 12.29
C GLU A 297 -20.39 -3.35 12.20
N MET A 298 -19.41 -4.25 12.05
CA MET A 298 -19.63 -5.70 12.04
C MET A 298 -20.31 -6.15 13.34
N LYS A 299 -19.80 -5.71 14.50
CA LYS A 299 -20.42 -5.98 15.82
C LYS A 299 -21.86 -5.42 15.91
N LYS A 300 -22.14 -4.22 15.38
CA LYS A 300 -23.51 -3.66 15.32
C LYS A 300 -24.44 -4.52 14.44
N ARG A 301 -24.01 -4.88 13.22
CA ARG A 301 -24.79 -5.73 12.30
C ARG A 301 -25.05 -7.11 12.89
N LEU A 302 -24.05 -7.74 13.54
CA LEU A 302 -24.19 -9.03 14.21
C LEU A 302 -25.16 -8.99 15.41
N ARG A 303 -25.19 -7.90 16.18
CA ARG A 303 -26.17 -7.70 17.27
C ARG A 303 -27.61 -7.49 16.76
N LEU A 304 -27.79 -7.12 15.49
CA LEU A 304 -29.09 -6.93 14.84
C LEU A 304 -29.60 -8.19 14.11
N LEU A 305 -28.76 -9.21 13.91
CA LEU A 305 -29.22 -10.50 13.39
C LEU A 305 -29.97 -11.28 14.49
N PRO A 306 -31.14 -11.86 14.21
CA PRO A 306 -31.84 -12.70 15.18
C PRO A 306 -30.99 -13.94 15.49
N ARG A 307 -30.62 -14.12 16.77
CA ARG A 307 -29.92 -15.32 17.24
C ARG A 307 -30.74 -16.55 16.88
N THR A 308 -30.20 -17.43 16.05
CA THR A 308 -30.84 -18.70 15.71
C THR A 308 -30.95 -19.54 16.99
N LEU A 309 -32.17 -20.00 17.29
CA LEU A 309 -32.44 -20.83 18.46
C LEU A 309 -31.62 -22.13 18.35
N ARG A 310 -30.75 -22.39 19.34
CA ARG A 310 -30.12 -23.71 19.51
C ARG A 310 -31.24 -24.76 19.62
N SER A 311 -31.03 -25.92 19.00
CA SER A 311 -31.96 -27.06 19.05
C SER A 311 -32.07 -27.62 20.47
N GLY A 312 -32.96 -27.01 21.26
CA GLY A 312 -33.14 -27.26 22.69
C GLY A 312 -33.86 -26.11 23.42
N ALA A 313 -33.68 -24.86 22.96
CA ALA A 313 -34.13 -23.64 23.65
C ALA A 313 -35.66 -23.36 23.60
N ARG A 314 -36.51 -24.40 23.63
CA ARG A 314 -37.97 -24.25 23.71
C ARG A 314 -38.47 -24.01 25.12
N ASP A 315 -37.83 -24.63 26.11
CA ASP A 315 -38.26 -24.56 27.50
C ASP A 315 -37.81 -23.24 28.15
N ASP A 316 -36.59 -22.77 27.82
CA ASP A 316 -36.05 -21.49 28.31
C ASP A 316 -36.88 -20.28 27.86
N VAL A 317 -37.30 -20.26 26.59
CA VAL A 317 -38.12 -19.17 26.02
C VAL A 317 -39.52 -19.13 26.63
N ALA A 318 -40.07 -20.29 27.00
CA ALA A 318 -41.35 -20.36 27.71
C ALA A 318 -41.23 -19.76 29.13
N ALA A 319 -40.20 -20.16 29.88
CA ALA A 319 -39.95 -19.64 31.22
C ALA A 319 -39.74 -18.11 31.24
N LEU A 320 -38.91 -17.59 30.32
CA LEU A 320 -38.68 -16.15 30.16
C LEU A 320 -39.96 -15.38 29.79
N SER A 321 -40.84 -15.97 28.99
CA SER A 321 -42.14 -15.36 28.63
C SER A 321 -43.09 -15.27 29.82
N GLU A 322 -43.18 -16.31 30.65
CA GLU A 322 -44.04 -16.29 31.85
C GLU A 322 -43.54 -15.31 32.91
N GLU A 323 -42.21 -15.20 33.10
CA GLU A 323 -41.63 -14.24 34.03
C GLU A 323 -41.87 -12.78 33.57
N GLN A 324 -41.69 -12.49 32.28
CA GLN A 324 -42.00 -11.17 31.71
C GLN A 324 -43.48 -10.80 31.77
N GLU A 325 -44.40 -11.75 31.71
CA GLU A 325 -45.81 -11.46 31.97
C GLU A 325 -46.07 -11.15 33.44
N ASN A 326 -45.43 -11.87 34.35
CA ASN A 326 -45.66 -11.72 35.79
C ASN A 326 -45.05 -10.42 36.37
N THR A 327 -43.94 -9.93 35.83
CA THR A 327 -43.44 -8.57 36.15
C THR A 327 -44.43 -7.50 35.69
N LYS A 328 -44.83 -7.51 34.42
CA LYS A 328 -45.83 -6.56 33.86
C LYS A 328 -47.14 -6.54 34.65
N LYS A 329 -47.65 -7.70 35.09
CA LYS A 329 -48.84 -7.82 35.96
C LYS A 329 -48.60 -7.18 37.34
N ARG A 330 -47.44 -7.39 37.97
CA ARG A 330 -47.05 -6.77 39.25
C ARG A 330 -46.93 -5.25 39.15
N ASP A 331 -46.37 -4.74 38.06
CA ASP A 331 -46.21 -3.29 37.85
C ASP A 331 -47.53 -2.58 37.57
N GLN A 332 -48.46 -3.21 36.85
CA GLN A 332 -49.84 -2.70 36.74
C GLN A 332 -50.57 -2.68 38.08
N LEU A 333 -50.34 -3.66 38.97
CA LEU A 333 -50.89 -3.68 40.32
C LEU A 333 -50.24 -2.62 41.23
N ARG A 334 -48.94 -2.35 41.09
CA ARG A 334 -48.25 -1.23 41.76
C ARG A 334 -48.81 0.11 41.32
N ALA A 335 -48.94 0.34 40.01
CA ALA A 335 -49.48 1.58 39.44
C ALA A 335 -50.91 1.87 39.94
N ARG A 336 -51.80 0.86 39.90
CA ARG A 336 -53.16 0.98 40.45
C ARG A 336 -53.16 1.28 41.94
N LEU A 337 -52.31 0.61 42.73
CA LEU A 337 -52.20 0.91 44.16
C LEU A 337 -51.73 2.34 44.44
N THR A 338 -50.81 2.90 43.64
CA THR A 338 -50.39 4.31 43.77
C THR A 338 -51.47 5.31 43.33
N GLU A 339 -52.39 4.90 42.46
CA GLU A 339 -53.49 5.73 41.96
C GLU A 339 -54.73 5.69 42.88
N THR A 340 -55.13 4.50 43.35
CA THR A 340 -56.34 4.32 44.17
C THR A 340 -56.10 4.42 45.68
N GLY A 341 -54.87 4.14 46.14
CA GLY A 341 -54.52 4.00 47.56
C GLY A 341 -55.30 2.91 48.31
N SER A 342 -55.98 1.99 47.61
CA SER A 342 -56.99 1.13 48.23
C SER A 342 -56.40 -0.13 48.90
N VAL A 343 -56.97 -0.49 50.05
CA VAL A 343 -56.60 -1.71 50.80
C VAL A 343 -56.87 -2.98 49.98
N ASN A 344 -57.85 -2.95 49.07
CA ASN A 344 -58.16 -4.08 48.19
C ASN A 344 -57.08 -4.29 47.12
N ASP A 345 -56.54 -3.19 46.57
CA ASP A 345 -55.45 -3.23 45.58
C ASP A 345 -54.12 -3.63 46.23
N ALA A 346 -53.87 -3.17 47.48
CA ALA A 346 -52.73 -3.64 48.27
C ALA A 346 -52.80 -5.16 48.52
N ALA A 347 -53.98 -5.69 48.86
CA ALA A 347 -54.21 -7.13 49.00
C ALA A 347 -54.11 -7.88 47.66
N ALA A 348 -54.42 -7.25 46.52
CA ALA A 348 -54.22 -7.82 45.19
C ALA A 348 -52.72 -7.91 44.84
N LEU A 349 -51.95 -6.84 45.09
CA LEU A 349 -50.50 -6.83 44.86
C LEU A 349 -49.78 -7.86 45.73
N MET A 350 -50.08 -7.97 47.03
CA MET A 350 -49.44 -8.97 47.89
C MET A 350 -49.79 -10.41 47.50
N ARG A 351 -50.98 -10.68 46.96
CA ARG A 351 -51.33 -12.00 46.39
C ARG A 351 -50.66 -12.31 45.05
N GLY A 352 -49.96 -11.35 44.44
CA GLY A 352 -49.07 -11.59 43.29
C GLY A 352 -47.58 -11.69 43.65
N LEU A 353 -47.25 -11.59 44.94
CA LEU A 353 -45.89 -11.69 45.49
C LEU A 353 -45.69 -12.93 46.37
N LEU A 354 -46.78 -13.66 46.66
CA LEU A 354 -46.84 -14.98 47.27
C LEU A 354 -47.15 -16.03 46.20
#